data_AF-Q2RBA4-F1
#
_entry.id   AF-Q2RBA4-F1
#
_cell.length_a   1.000
_cell.length_b   1.000
_cell.length_c   1.000
_cell.angle_alpha   90.00
_cell.angle_beta   90.00
_cell.angle_gamma   90.00
#
_symmetry.space_group_name_H-M   'P 1'
#
loop_
_entity.id
_entity.type
_entity.pdbx_description
1 polymer ?
#
loop_
_entity_poly.entity_id
_entity_poly.type
_entity_poly.pdbx_seq_one_letter_code
_entity_poly.pdbx_strand_id
1 'polypeptide(L)'
;MVIATLAFIDQLGAKKAVLVGHSAGCLVAVEAYFEAPERVAALVLVAPAIFVPVFRRKGVKEYGVGEQEWQNKKDSNGSNLPTNPLNRIWGKFLELCLWIAGFLMNMIRAIGSIVRSLYCKAVVAVLRSSVGVRLVRLVMDKFGILAVRNAWYDPSKVTDHVIQGYTKPLRSRGWEMALLEYTISMIMDSISSSKVPVSERLSEISCPVLVVSGDTDRLVPRWNTERVARAIPGAGFEVIKNSGHLPQEERPEEFVSVVERFLRKAFGRPSEQEKLFQAAA
;
A
#
# COMPACT_ATOMS: atom_id res chain seq x y z
N MET A 1 7.50 10.82 -4.62
CA MET A 1 6.73 10.39 -5.81
C MET A 1 5.36 11.07 -5.87
N VAL A 2 4.55 11.04 -4.81
CA VAL A 2 3.25 11.76 -4.74
C VAL A 2 3.33 13.22 -5.18
N ILE A 3 4.22 14.01 -4.59
CA ILE A 3 4.41 15.43 -4.96
C ILE A 3 4.79 15.58 -6.43
N ALA A 4 5.64 14.70 -6.96
CA ALA A 4 6.03 14.74 -8.37
C ALA A 4 4.85 14.42 -9.29
N THR A 5 3.99 13.49 -8.92
CA THR A 5 2.73 13.20 -9.64
C THR A 5 1.85 14.44 -9.68
N LEU A 6 1.60 15.10 -8.54
CA LEU A 6 0.73 16.28 -8.47
C LEU A 6 1.33 17.47 -9.25
N ALA A 7 2.63 17.72 -9.11
CA ALA A 7 3.33 18.75 -9.86
C ALA A 7 3.28 18.50 -11.37
N PHE A 8 3.31 17.23 -11.81
CA PHE A 8 3.16 16.89 -13.21
C PHE A 8 1.75 17.18 -13.74
N ILE A 9 0.71 16.91 -12.93
CA ILE A 9 -0.67 17.32 -13.28
C ILE A 9 -0.76 18.85 -13.46
N ASP A 10 -0.10 19.62 -12.57
CA ASP A 10 -0.03 21.08 -12.70
C ASP A 10 0.67 21.52 -13.98
N GLN A 11 1.80 20.88 -14.31
CA GLN A 11 2.55 21.17 -15.53
C GLN A 11 1.76 20.90 -16.80
N LEU A 12 0.88 19.89 -16.79
CA LEU A 12 -0.06 19.61 -17.89
C LEU A 12 -1.22 20.61 -17.96
N GLY A 13 -1.35 21.53 -17.00
CA GLY A 13 -2.47 22.47 -16.91
C GLY A 13 -3.81 21.78 -16.60
N ALA A 14 -3.78 20.53 -16.13
CA ALA A 14 -4.97 19.74 -15.89
C ALA A 14 -5.56 20.03 -14.50
N LYS A 15 -6.88 20.29 -14.44
CA LYS A 15 -7.59 20.44 -13.16
C LYS A 15 -7.62 19.13 -12.38
N LYS A 16 -7.90 18.01 -13.07
CA LYS A 16 -7.88 16.65 -12.53
C LYS A 16 -7.27 15.69 -13.53
N ALA A 17 -6.75 14.57 -13.06
CA ALA A 17 -6.26 13.49 -13.90
C ALA A 17 -6.85 12.13 -13.50
N VAL A 18 -6.99 11.22 -14.47
CA VAL A 18 -7.12 9.79 -14.18
C VAL A 18 -5.72 9.24 -13.95
N LEU A 19 -5.45 8.70 -12.77
CA LEU A 19 -4.14 8.15 -12.45
C LEU A 19 -4.11 6.65 -12.74
N VAL A 20 -3.14 6.22 -13.52
CA VAL A 20 -2.87 4.81 -13.81
C VAL A 20 -1.63 4.40 -13.03
N GLY A 21 -1.81 3.51 -12.06
CA GLY A 21 -0.72 2.88 -11.32
C GLY A 21 -0.52 1.45 -11.78
N HIS A 22 0.74 1.01 -11.86
CA HIS A 22 1.10 -0.40 -12.04
C HIS A 22 1.95 -0.87 -10.87
N SER A 23 1.62 -2.03 -10.30
CA SER A 23 2.41 -2.64 -9.21
C SER A 23 2.57 -1.70 -8.01
N ALA A 24 3.81 -1.37 -7.64
CA ALA A 24 4.13 -0.41 -6.58
C ALA A 24 3.69 1.03 -6.93
N GLY A 25 3.56 1.35 -8.23
CA GLY A 25 2.97 2.62 -8.68
C GLY A 25 1.51 2.79 -8.27
N CYS A 26 0.78 1.72 -7.96
CA CYS A 26 -0.56 1.80 -7.39
C CYS A 26 -0.55 2.45 -5.99
N LEU A 27 0.49 2.22 -5.18
CA LEU A 27 0.65 2.92 -3.90
C LEU A 27 0.78 4.42 -4.13
N VAL A 28 1.63 4.83 -5.08
CA VAL A 28 1.83 6.25 -5.41
C VAL A 28 0.53 6.89 -5.90
N ALA A 29 -0.24 6.20 -6.75
CA ALA A 29 -1.51 6.72 -7.26
C ALA A 29 -2.56 6.88 -6.15
N VAL A 30 -2.67 5.90 -5.25
CA VAL A 30 -3.61 5.96 -4.12
C VAL A 30 -3.18 6.98 -3.07
N GLU A 31 -1.88 7.09 -2.78
CA GLU A 31 -1.37 8.14 -1.90
C GLU A 31 -1.57 9.54 -2.49
N ALA A 32 -1.39 9.71 -3.80
CA ALA A 32 -1.69 10.98 -4.46
C ALA A 32 -3.18 11.35 -4.38
N TYR A 33 -4.07 10.36 -4.47
CA TYR A 33 -5.49 10.56 -4.18
C TYR A 33 -5.73 10.99 -2.73
N PHE A 34 -5.07 10.38 -1.74
CA PHE A 34 -5.26 10.78 -0.34
C PHE A 34 -4.65 12.14 0.00
N GLU A 35 -3.62 12.55 -0.72
CA GLU A 35 -2.99 13.86 -0.56
C GLU A 35 -3.84 14.98 -1.18
N ALA A 36 -4.40 14.75 -2.37
CA ALA A 36 -5.16 15.75 -3.12
C ALA A 36 -6.34 15.12 -3.88
N PRO A 37 -7.39 14.65 -3.19
CA PRO A 37 -8.49 13.89 -3.79
C PRO A 37 -9.24 14.70 -4.86
N GLU A 38 -9.29 16.01 -4.72
CA GLU A 38 -9.87 16.93 -5.69
C GLU A 38 -9.12 16.96 -7.02
N ARG A 39 -7.85 16.55 -7.07
CA ARG A 39 -7.00 16.49 -8.27
C ARG A 39 -7.09 15.15 -9.01
N VAL A 40 -7.74 14.15 -8.42
CA VAL A 40 -7.85 12.80 -9.01
C VAL A 40 -9.29 12.55 -9.46
N ALA A 41 -9.47 12.35 -10.76
CA ALA A 41 -10.79 12.09 -11.35
C ALA A 41 -11.21 10.63 -11.20
N ALA A 42 -10.25 9.71 -11.34
CA ALA A 42 -10.43 8.26 -11.19
C ALA A 42 -9.08 7.56 -11.02
N LEU A 43 -9.10 6.31 -10.58
CA LEU A 43 -7.92 5.45 -10.44
C LEU A 43 -8.03 4.20 -11.32
N VAL A 44 -6.94 3.86 -12.02
CA VAL A 44 -6.75 2.55 -12.66
C VAL A 44 -5.57 1.87 -12.00
N LEU A 45 -5.83 0.81 -11.25
CA LEU A 45 -4.84 0.08 -10.45
C LEU A 45 -4.52 -1.26 -11.09
N VAL A 46 -3.39 -1.34 -11.77
CA VAL A 46 -2.95 -2.54 -12.50
C VAL A 46 -2.00 -3.36 -11.62
N ALA A 47 -2.36 -4.61 -11.35
CA ALA A 47 -1.60 -5.53 -10.50
C ALA A 47 -1.09 -4.89 -9.18
N PRO A 48 -1.97 -4.26 -8.37
CA PRO A 48 -1.57 -3.43 -7.23
C PRO A 48 -0.75 -4.20 -6.17
N ALA A 49 0.46 -3.71 -5.90
CA ALA A 49 1.33 -4.21 -4.83
C ALA A 49 0.94 -3.60 -3.45
N ILE A 50 -0.36 -3.53 -3.17
CA ILE A 50 -0.92 -3.08 -1.88
C ILE A 50 -1.38 -4.32 -1.14
N PHE A 51 -0.69 -4.69 -0.05
CA PHE A 51 -0.99 -5.92 0.68
C PHE A 51 -2.15 -5.73 1.65
N VAL A 52 -3.29 -6.34 1.36
CA VAL A 52 -4.49 -6.22 2.21
C VAL A 52 -4.62 -7.44 3.12
N PRO A 53 -4.56 -7.27 4.46
CA PRO A 53 -4.63 -8.38 5.41
C PRO A 53 -5.99 -9.10 5.34
N VAL A 54 -5.98 -10.40 5.64
CA VAL A 54 -7.17 -11.29 5.63
C VAL A 54 -8.21 -10.81 6.65
N PHE A 55 -7.73 -10.31 7.79
CA PHE A 55 -8.55 -9.85 8.90
C PHE A 55 -8.41 -8.34 9.00
N ARG A 56 -9.50 -7.61 8.73
CA ARG A 56 -9.67 -6.26 9.27
C ARG A 56 -9.45 -6.39 10.78
N ARG A 57 -8.38 -5.81 11.31
CA ARG A 57 -8.38 -5.47 12.74
C ARG A 57 -9.56 -4.51 12.89
N LYS A 58 -10.72 -5.02 13.32
CA LYS A 58 -11.68 -4.18 14.06
C LYS A 58 -10.81 -3.46 15.08
N GLY A 59 -10.89 -2.13 15.05
CA GLY A 59 -9.90 -1.22 15.63
C GLY A 59 -9.26 -1.76 16.88
N VAL A 60 -7.94 -1.57 17.00
CA VAL A 60 -7.24 -1.79 18.26
C VAL A 60 -8.06 -1.06 19.33
N LYS A 61 -8.89 -1.82 20.07
CA LYS A 61 -9.21 -1.46 21.43
C LYS A 61 -7.83 -1.41 22.04
N GLU A 62 -7.34 -0.20 22.29
CA GLU A 62 -6.32 -0.01 23.30
C GLU A 62 -6.72 -0.93 24.45
N TYR A 63 -5.75 -1.67 24.98
CA TYR A 63 -5.89 -2.34 26.26
C TYR A 63 -6.03 -1.25 27.35
N GLY A 64 -7.10 -0.48 27.29
CA GLY A 64 -7.79 0.05 28.44
C GLY A 64 -8.39 -1.16 29.12
N VAL A 65 -7.75 -1.55 30.21
CA VAL A 65 -8.24 -2.48 31.21
C VAL A 65 -9.76 -2.33 31.32
N GLY A 66 -10.47 -3.45 31.20
CA GLY A 66 -11.91 -3.52 31.41
C GLY A 66 -12.29 -3.21 32.85
N GLU A 67 -12.20 -1.94 33.25
CA GLU A 67 -12.70 -1.45 34.54
C GLU A 67 -14.22 -1.30 34.53
N GLN A 68 -14.84 -1.02 33.36
CA GLN A 68 -16.29 -0.80 33.28
C GLN A 68 -17.13 -2.08 33.20
N GLU A 69 -16.60 -3.20 32.68
CA GLU A 69 -17.34 -4.48 32.63
C GLU A 69 -17.26 -5.28 33.94
N TRP A 70 -16.31 -4.96 34.82
CA TRP A 70 -16.19 -5.58 36.15
C TRP A 70 -16.99 -4.88 37.25
N GLN A 71 -17.44 -3.63 37.03
CA GLN A 71 -18.27 -2.92 38.00
C GLN A 71 -19.75 -3.36 37.94
N ASN A 72 -20.32 -3.58 36.75
CA ASN A 72 -21.73 -3.99 36.61
C ASN A 72 -22.05 -5.41 37.09
N LYS A 73 -21.04 -6.25 37.35
CA LYS A 73 -21.25 -7.64 37.82
C LYS A 73 -21.09 -7.81 39.33
N LYS A 74 -20.71 -6.75 40.06
CA LYS A 74 -20.54 -6.77 41.53
C LYS A 74 -21.83 -6.46 42.30
N ASP A 75 -22.83 -5.91 41.63
CA ASP A 75 -24.07 -5.45 42.27
C ASP A 75 -25.20 -6.49 42.27
N SER A 76 -25.00 -7.68 41.69
CA SER A 76 -26.05 -8.70 41.56
C SER A 76 -25.81 -10.01 42.31
N ASN A 77 -24.78 -10.11 43.16
CA ASN A 77 -24.60 -11.29 44.02
C ASN A 77 -24.21 -10.87 45.44
N GLY A 78 -25.24 -10.68 46.27
CA GLY A 78 -25.10 -10.60 47.71
C GLY A 78 -24.63 -11.96 48.26
N SER A 79 -23.37 -12.00 48.71
CA SER A 79 -22.91 -13.01 49.67
C SER A 79 -22.08 -12.30 50.74
N ASN A 80 -22.63 -12.23 51.95
CA ASN A 80 -21.95 -11.75 53.14
C ASN A 80 -20.78 -12.69 53.48
N LEU A 81 -19.56 -12.32 53.07
CA LEU A 81 -18.34 -12.81 53.71
C LEU A 81 -17.79 -11.72 54.65
N PRO A 82 -17.18 -12.09 55.79
CA PRO A 82 -16.57 -11.12 56.70
C PRO A 82 -15.46 -10.38 55.95
N THR A 83 -15.57 -9.05 55.85
CA THR A 83 -14.55 -8.23 55.19
C THR A 83 -13.36 -8.06 56.13
N ASN A 84 -12.47 -9.07 56.15
CA ASN A 84 -11.22 -8.98 56.90
C ASN A 84 -10.38 -7.80 56.35
N PRO A 85 -9.86 -6.90 57.21
CA PRO A 85 -9.04 -5.76 56.79
C PRO A 85 -7.82 -6.20 55.97
N LEU A 86 -7.30 -7.40 56.26
CA LEU A 86 -6.23 -8.06 55.52
C LEU A 86 -6.58 -8.36 54.05
N ASN A 87 -7.80 -8.78 53.73
CA ASN A 87 -8.21 -9.05 52.34
C ASN A 87 -8.29 -7.76 51.52
N ARG A 88 -8.64 -6.64 52.16
CA ARG A 88 -8.68 -5.31 51.53
C ARG A 88 -7.27 -4.77 51.27
N ILE A 89 -6.33 -5.03 52.17
CA ILE A 89 -4.91 -4.70 52.01
C ILE A 89 -4.29 -5.58 50.92
N TRP A 90 -4.57 -6.88 50.92
CA TRP A 90 -4.09 -7.83 49.92
C TRP A 90 -4.61 -7.52 48.51
N GLY A 91 -5.88 -7.14 48.38
CA GLY A 91 -6.45 -6.69 47.10
C GLY A 91 -5.74 -5.46 46.53
N LYS A 92 -5.48 -4.43 47.37
CA LYS A 92 -4.71 -3.24 46.96
C LYS A 92 -3.26 -3.56 46.61
N PHE A 93 -2.66 -4.53 47.30
CA PHE A 93 -1.32 -5.01 46.97
C PHE A 93 -1.27 -5.70 45.61
N LEU A 94 -2.25 -6.55 45.29
CA LEU A 94 -2.40 -7.17 43.97
C LEU A 94 -2.63 -6.15 42.85
N GLU A 95 -3.48 -5.14 43.08
CA GLU A 95 -3.68 -4.02 42.14
C GLU A 95 -2.37 -3.27 41.88
N LEU A 96 -1.59 -2.99 42.93
CA LEU A 96 -0.27 -2.37 42.80
C LEU A 96 0.70 -3.26 42.01
N CYS A 97 0.75 -4.57 42.27
CA CYS A 97 1.58 -5.51 41.52
C CYS A 97 1.20 -5.56 40.03
N LEU A 98 -0.10 -5.59 39.71
CA LEU A 98 -0.59 -5.56 38.34
C LEU A 98 -0.26 -4.24 37.64
N TRP A 99 -0.36 -3.11 38.35
CA TRP A 99 0.04 -1.80 37.85
C TRP A 99 1.55 -1.73 37.56
N ILE A 100 2.40 -2.22 38.47
CA ILE A 100 3.85 -2.30 38.27
C ILE A 100 4.18 -3.21 37.08
N ALA A 101 3.54 -4.36 36.97
CA ALA A 101 3.72 -5.27 35.83
C ALA A 101 3.31 -4.62 34.51
N GLY A 102 2.18 -3.89 34.48
CA GLY A 102 1.74 -3.11 33.32
C GLY A 102 2.73 -2.01 32.95
N PHE A 103 3.26 -1.30 33.93
CA PHE A 103 4.29 -0.27 33.74
C PHE A 103 5.59 -0.86 33.17
N LEU A 104 6.08 -1.96 33.73
CA LEU A 104 7.25 -2.69 33.22
C LEU A 104 7.05 -3.17 31.78
N MET A 105 5.88 -3.72 31.46
CA MET A 105 5.54 -4.13 30.09
C MET A 105 5.51 -2.95 29.12
N ASN A 106 5.00 -1.79 29.55
CA ASN A 106 5.02 -0.57 28.74
C ASN A 106 6.45 -0.05 28.53
N MET A 107 7.31 -0.11 29.55
CA MET A 107 8.73 0.22 29.42
C MET A 107 9.45 -0.73 28.46
N ILE A 108 9.22 -2.04 28.56
CA ILE A 108 9.81 -3.03 27.63
C ILE A 108 9.39 -2.74 26.18
N ARG A 109 8.10 -2.42 25.96
CA ARG A 109 7.61 -2.02 24.62
C ARG A 109 8.29 -0.73 24.13
N ALA A 110 8.45 0.26 25.00
CA ALA A 110 9.11 1.53 24.66
C ALA A 110 10.59 1.34 24.33
N ILE A 111 11.32 0.55 25.11
CA ILE A 111 12.72 0.20 24.82
C ILE A 111 12.79 -0.56 23.48
N GLY A 112 11.88 -1.52 23.27
CA GLY A 112 11.81 -2.27 22.01
C GLY A 112 11.56 -1.40 20.78
N SER A 113 10.70 -0.37 20.89
CA SER A 113 10.43 0.55 19.78
C SER A 113 11.63 1.47 19.51
N ILE A 114 12.33 1.93 20.54
CA ILE A 114 13.55 2.72 20.41
C ILE A 114 14.67 1.91 19.74
N VAL A 115 14.93 0.69 20.22
CA VAL A 115 15.95 -0.20 19.63
C VAL A 115 15.64 -0.48 18.16
N ARG A 116 14.37 -0.79 17.83
CA ARG A 116 13.94 -0.98 16.45
C ARG A 116 14.17 0.27 15.59
N SER A 117 13.83 1.45 16.11
CA SER A 117 14.03 2.73 15.42
C SER A 117 15.51 3.02 15.16
N LEU A 118 16.38 2.80 16.14
CA LEU A 118 17.83 2.98 16.00
C LEU A 118 18.43 2.01 14.98
N TYR A 119 18.04 0.74 15.05
CA TYR A 119 18.44 -0.27 14.07
C TYR A 119 18.02 0.11 12.65
N CYS A 120 16.77 0.55 12.47
CA CYS A 120 16.27 1.00 11.17
C CYS A 120 17.07 2.18 10.62
N LYS A 121 17.37 3.19 11.46
CA LYS A 121 18.20 4.34 11.07
C LYS A 121 19.60 3.90 10.65
N ALA A 122 20.21 2.96 11.37
CA ALA A 122 21.51 2.41 11.02
C ALA A 122 21.49 1.67 9.68
N VAL A 123 20.49 0.81 9.44
CA VAL A 123 20.30 0.11 8.17
C VAL A 123 20.10 1.10 7.01
N VAL A 124 19.24 2.11 7.20
CA VAL A 124 19.02 3.17 6.21
C VAL A 124 20.30 3.93 5.88
N ALA A 125 21.12 4.25 6.89
CA ALA A 125 22.41 4.91 6.68
C ALA A 125 23.38 4.03 5.86
N VAL A 126 23.44 2.72 6.14
CA VAL A 126 24.23 1.76 5.37
C VAL A 126 23.72 1.65 3.93
N LEU A 127 22.40 1.57 3.74
CA LEU A 127 21.78 1.51 2.42
C LEU A 127 22.10 2.76 1.58
N ARG A 128 22.05 3.96 2.18
CA ARG A 128 22.39 5.24 1.54
C ARG A 128 23.89 5.44 1.29
N SER A 129 24.75 4.56 1.81
CA SER A 129 26.19 4.64 1.56
C SER A 129 26.55 4.30 0.10
N SER A 130 27.75 4.68 -0.33
CA SER A 130 28.27 4.32 -1.64
C SER A 130 28.30 2.80 -1.88
N VAL A 131 28.47 2.00 -0.83
CA VAL A 131 28.42 0.53 -0.89
C VAL A 131 27.00 0.05 -1.17
N GLY A 132 26.00 0.57 -0.45
CA GLY A 132 24.60 0.20 -0.66
C GLY A 132 24.10 0.57 -2.06
N VAL A 133 24.49 1.75 -2.55
CA VAL A 133 24.18 2.21 -3.91
C VAL A 133 24.80 1.30 -4.98
N ARG A 134 26.05 0.86 -4.79
CA ARG A 134 26.70 -0.11 -5.70
C ARG A 134 26.00 -1.47 -5.68
N LEU A 135 25.53 -1.91 -4.51
CA LEU A 135 24.79 -3.16 -4.38
C LEU A 135 23.47 -3.14 -5.17
N VAL A 136 22.73 -2.04 -5.12
CA VAL A 136 21.49 -1.86 -5.91
C VAL A 136 21.78 -2.03 -7.41
N ARG A 137 22.85 -1.42 -7.92
CA ARG A 137 23.27 -1.58 -9.32
C ARG A 137 23.56 -3.04 -9.67
N LEU A 138 24.39 -3.71 -8.86
CA LEU A 138 24.73 -5.12 -9.07
C LEU A 138 23.50 -6.04 -9.10
N VAL A 139 22.55 -5.80 -8.19
CA VAL A 139 21.30 -6.58 -8.14
C VAL A 139 20.48 -6.35 -9.40
N MET A 140 20.30 -5.10 -9.83
CA MET A 140 19.50 -4.79 -11.01
C MET A 140 20.15 -5.31 -12.31
N ASP A 141 21.47 -5.22 -12.43
CA ASP A 141 22.19 -5.75 -13.59
C ASP A 141 22.05 -7.28 -13.70
N LYS A 142 22.07 -7.98 -12.56
CA LYS A 142 22.02 -9.45 -12.52
C LYS A 142 20.61 -10.02 -12.55
N PHE A 143 19.67 -9.40 -11.85
CA PHE A 143 18.33 -9.94 -11.61
C PHE A 143 17.21 -9.17 -12.32
N GLY A 144 17.46 -7.95 -12.82
CA GLY A 144 16.45 -7.13 -13.46
C GLY A 144 15.84 -7.79 -14.71
N ILE A 145 16.68 -8.38 -15.56
CA ILE A 145 16.22 -9.11 -16.77
C ILE A 145 15.37 -10.33 -16.38
N LEU A 146 15.80 -11.07 -15.36
CA LEU A 146 15.05 -12.22 -14.86
C LEU A 146 13.69 -11.80 -14.29
N ALA A 147 13.65 -10.68 -13.57
CA ALA A 147 12.41 -10.12 -13.04
C ALA A 147 11.44 -9.74 -14.16
N VAL A 148 11.91 -9.08 -15.23
CA VAL A 148 11.08 -8.75 -16.39
C VAL A 148 10.56 -10.02 -17.05
N ARG A 149 11.41 -11.02 -17.28
CA ARG A 149 10.98 -12.30 -17.87
C ARG A 149 9.96 -13.05 -17.02
N ASN A 150 10.13 -13.03 -15.70
CA ASN A 150 9.21 -13.68 -14.77
C ASN A 150 7.87 -12.93 -14.65
N ALA A 151 7.85 -11.63 -14.96
CA ALA A 151 6.65 -10.80 -14.95
C ALA A 151 5.68 -11.16 -16.10
N TRP A 152 6.16 -11.75 -17.20
CA TRP A 152 5.34 -12.10 -18.35
C TRP A 152 4.72 -13.49 -18.21
N TYR A 153 3.50 -13.68 -18.71
CA TYR A 153 2.87 -14.99 -18.87
C TYR A 153 3.76 -15.90 -19.74
N ASP A 154 4.15 -15.39 -20.91
CA ASP A 154 5.03 -16.06 -21.88
C ASP A 154 6.39 -15.34 -21.96
N PRO A 155 7.43 -15.86 -21.28
CA PRO A 155 8.75 -15.25 -21.28
C PRO A 155 9.41 -15.16 -22.67
N SER A 156 8.96 -15.96 -23.65
CA SER A 156 9.52 -15.94 -25.00
C SER A 156 9.17 -14.65 -25.77
N LYS A 157 8.11 -13.94 -25.35
CA LYS A 157 7.71 -12.65 -25.90
C LYS A 157 8.54 -11.47 -25.39
N VAL A 158 9.40 -11.70 -24.40
CA VAL A 158 10.30 -10.69 -23.85
C VAL A 158 11.51 -10.54 -24.77
N THR A 159 11.30 -9.75 -25.83
CA THR A 159 12.32 -9.44 -26.83
C THR A 159 13.41 -8.51 -26.27
N ASP A 160 14.53 -8.38 -26.98
CA ASP A 160 15.58 -7.43 -26.63
C ASP A 160 15.06 -5.99 -26.59
N HIS A 161 14.11 -5.63 -27.46
CA HIS A 161 13.47 -4.32 -27.43
C HIS A 161 12.72 -4.08 -26.11
N VAL A 162 11.98 -5.08 -25.61
CA VAL A 162 11.29 -5.02 -24.31
C VAL A 162 12.30 -4.84 -23.18
N ILE A 163 13.37 -5.64 -23.16
CA ILE A 163 14.43 -5.53 -22.15
C ILE A 163 15.09 -4.14 -22.19
N GLN A 164 15.38 -3.62 -23.38
CA GLN A 164 15.92 -2.28 -23.55
C GLN A 164 14.97 -1.21 -23.02
N GLY A 165 13.67 -1.32 -23.28
CA GLY A 165 12.63 -0.43 -22.75
C GLY A 165 12.66 -0.37 -21.22
N TYR A 166 12.65 -1.53 -20.55
CA TYR A 166 12.67 -1.60 -19.09
C TYR A 166 14.01 -1.22 -18.45
N THR A 167 15.13 -1.41 -19.14
CA THR A 167 16.46 -1.06 -18.62
C THR A 167 16.86 0.39 -18.95
N LYS A 168 16.19 1.06 -19.89
CA LYS A 168 16.50 2.44 -20.27
C LYS A 168 16.44 3.43 -19.09
N PRO A 169 15.43 3.41 -18.19
CA PRO A 169 15.42 4.28 -17.02
C PRO A 169 16.60 4.06 -16.06
N LEU A 170 17.17 2.84 -16.03
CA LEU A 170 18.36 2.49 -15.25
C LEU A 170 19.66 3.10 -15.81
N ARG A 171 19.56 3.93 -16.85
CA ARG A 171 20.69 4.70 -17.41
C ARG A 171 20.66 6.16 -16.98
N SER A 172 19.55 6.62 -16.39
CA SER A 172 19.41 7.99 -15.91
C SER A 172 20.28 8.24 -14.67
N ARG A 173 20.94 9.39 -14.60
CA ARG A 173 21.78 9.73 -13.45
C ARG A 173 20.97 9.69 -12.15
N GLY A 174 21.41 8.89 -11.18
CA GLY A 174 20.79 8.80 -9.86
C GLY A 174 19.57 7.89 -9.77
N TRP A 175 19.29 7.05 -10.78
CA TRP A 175 18.19 6.08 -10.76
C TRP A 175 18.26 5.15 -9.54
N GLU A 176 19.48 4.75 -9.17
CA GLU A 176 19.74 3.82 -8.08
C GLU A 176 19.40 4.43 -6.72
N MET A 177 19.67 5.72 -6.55
CA MET A 177 19.25 6.47 -5.36
C MET A 177 17.75 6.66 -5.35
N ALA A 178 17.11 6.93 -6.49
CA ALA A 178 15.66 7.06 -6.55
C ALA A 178 14.96 5.74 -6.15
N LEU A 179 15.42 4.59 -6.66
CA LEU A 179 14.88 3.28 -6.31
C LEU A 179 15.13 2.94 -4.83
N LEU A 180 16.31 3.27 -4.32
CA LEU A 180 16.69 3.07 -2.93
C LEU A 180 15.82 3.90 -1.98
N GLU A 181 15.67 5.20 -2.23
CA GLU A 181 14.85 6.09 -1.40
C GLU A 181 13.37 5.67 -1.44
N TYR A 182 12.88 5.23 -2.60
CA TYR A 182 11.53 4.67 -2.71
C TYR A 182 11.35 3.41 -1.83
N THR A 183 12.32 2.49 -1.87
CA THR A 183 12.29 1.26 -1.06
C THR A 183 12.43 1.56 0.43
N ILE A 184 13.29 2.51 0.79
CA ILE A 184 13.44 2.98 2.17
C ILE A 184 12.12 3.58 2.66
N SER A 185 11.45 4.41 1.86
CA SER A 185 10.13 4.96 2.23
C SER A 185 9.14 3.85 2.53
N MET A 186 9.02 2.86 1.63
CA MET A 186 8.11 1.73 1.82
C MET A 186 8.38 0.95 3.12
N ILE A 187 9.67 0.73 3.45
CA ILE A 187 10.06 0.05 4.70
C ILE A 187 9.77 0.95 5.91
N MET A 188 10.12 2.23 5.85
CA MET A 188 9.93 3.17 6.96
C MET A 188 8.45 3.39 7.26
N ASP A 189 7.61 3.51 6.24
CA ASP A 189 6.16 3.62 6.39
C ASP A 189 5.56 2.35 7.03
N SER A 190 6.10 1.16 6.73
CA SER A 190 5.67 -0.09 7.39
C SER A 190 6.04 -0.19 8.87
N ILE A 191 7.02 0.59 9.31
CA ILE A 191 7.55 0.57 10.69
C ILE A 191 6.98 1.74 11.50
N SER A 192 6.59 2.81 10.82
CA SER A 192 6.00 3.98 11.45
C SER A 192 4.60 3.67 11.97
N SER A 193 4.36 3.93 13.26
CA SER A 193 3.03 3.89 13.84
C SER A 193 2.25 5.19 13.66
N SER A 194 2.84 6.22 13.04
CA SER A 194 2.23 7.56 12.93
C SER A 194 1.31 7.74 11.73
N LYS A 195 1.41 6.87 10.72
CA LYS A 195 0.54 6.90 9.53
C LYS A 195 -0.27 5.63 9.44
N VAL A 196 -1.57 5.76 9.21
CA VAL A 196 -2.44 4.62 8.91
C VAL A 196 -2.06 4.08 7.53
N PRO A 197 -1.72 2.78 7.39
CA PRO A 197 -1.33 2.20 6.11
C PRO A 197 -2.40 2.38 5.02
N VAL A 198 -1.97 2.60 3.77
CA VAL A 198 -2.88 2.72 2.61
C VAL A 198 -3.86 1.56 2.52
N SER A 199 -3.41 0.34 2.83
CA SER A 199 -4.24 -0.87 2.83
C SER A 199 -5.45 -0.81 3.77
N GLU A 200 -5.38 -0.03 4.85
CA GLU A 200 -6.47 0.13 5.82
C GLU A 200 -7.44 1.26 5.43
N ARG A 201 -6.99 2.18 4.56
CA ARG A 201 -7.73 3.37 4.13
C ARG A 201 -8.44 3.19 2.79
N LEU A 202 -8.27 2.07 2.11
CA LEU A 202 -8.87 1.82 0.78
C LEU A 202 -10.39 2.07 0.74
N SER A 203 -11.10 1.88 1.86
CA SER A 203 -12.53 2.15 1.94
C SER A 203 -12.92 3.64 1.98
N GLU A 204 -11.95 4.54 2.15
CA GLU A 204 -12.14 6.01 2.11
C GLU A 204 -12.09 6.56 0.68
N ILE A 205 -11.73 5.74 -0.32
CA ILE A 205 -11.69 6.17 -1.73
C ILE A 205 -13.12 6.30 -2.26
N SER A 206 -13.45 7.49 -2.78
CA SER A 206 -14.79 7.82 -3.28
C SER A 206 -14.84 8.09 -4.79
N CYS A 207 -13.69 8.30 -5.45
CA CYS A 207 -13.64 8.40 -6.91
C CYS A 207 -13.83 7.02 -7.57
N PRO A 208 -14.24 6.96 -8.86
CA PRO A 208 -14.29 5.71 -9.60
C PRO A 208 -12.94 5.00 -9.64
N VAL A 209 -12.95 3.68 -9.39
CA VAL A 209 -11.74 2.85 -9.42
C VAL A 209 -11.94 1.64 -10.32
N LEU A 210 -10.94 1.34 -11.13
CA LEU A 210 -10.79 0.08 -11.85
C LEU A 210 -9.54 -0.64 -11.33
N VAL A 211 -9.69 -1.91 -10.96
CA VAL A 211 -8.59 -2.79 -10.60
C VAL A 211 -8.43 -3.85 -11.68
N VAL A 212 -7.22 -3.99 -12.21
CA VAL A 212 -6.90 -4.94 -13.30
C VAL A 212 -5.83 -5.92 -12.84
N SER A 213 -5.97 -7.20 -13.19
CA SER A 213 -4.99 -8.25 -12.89
C SER A 213 -4.79 -9.15 -14.12
N GLY A 214 -3.59 -9.70 -14.30
CA GLY A 214 -3.40 -10.86 -15.18
C GLY A 214 -3.75 -12.16 -14.44
N ASP A 215 -4.30 -13.14 -15.16
CA ASP A 215 -4.69 -14.43 -14.57
C ASP A 215 -3.52 -15.31 -14.11
N THR A 216 -2.30 -14.99 -14.55
CA THR A 216 -1.07 -15.74 -14.25
C THR A 216 0.03 -14.86 -13.66
N ASP A 217 -0.35 -13.75 -13.03
CA ASP A 217 0.60 -12.88 -12.34
C ASP A 217 1.39 -13.65 -11.27
N ARG A 218 2.71 -13.77 -11.52
CA ARG A 218 3.66 -14.48 -10.64
C ARG A 218 4.29 -13.57 -9.59
N LEU A 219 4.08 -12.26 -9.68
CA LEU A 219 4.69 -11.26 -8.78
C LEU A 219 3.70 -10.77 -7.74
N VAL A 220 2.49 -10.44 -8.16
CA VAL A 220 1.38 -10.07 -7.26
C VAL A 220 0.29 -11.13 -7.38
N PRO A 221 0.14 -12.00 -6.37
CA PRO A 221 -0.88 -13.03 -6.43
C PRO A 221 -2.27 -12.44 -6.62
N ARG A 222 -3.05 -13.01 -7.55
CA ARG A 222 -4.40 -12.56 -7.88
C ARG A 222 -5.30 -12.33 -6.67
N TRP A 223 -5.23 -13.20 -5.66
CA TRP A 223 -6.03 -13.06 -4.44
C TRP A 223 -5.81 -11.71 -3.74
N ASN A 224 -4.61 -11.13 -3.84
CA ASN A 224 -4.30 -9.84 -3.26
C ASN A 224 -4.98 -8.72 -4.05
N THR A 225 -4.90 -8.77 -5.38
CA THR A 225 -5.57 -7.81 -6.25
C THR A 225 -7.09 -7.83 -6.06
N GLU A 226 -7.67 -9.02 -5.93
CA GLU A 226 -9.09 -9.19 -5.59
C GLU A 226 -9.46 -8.57 -4.23
N ARG A 227 -8.57 -8.65 -3.23
CA ARG A 227 -8.80 -8.00 -1.94
C ARG A 227 -8.73 -6.49 -2.04
N VAL A 228 -7.79 -5.95 -2.80
CA VAL A 228 -7.71 -4.50 -3.06
C VAL A 228 -9.03 -4.03 -3.69
N ALA A 229 -9.52 -4.72 -4.73
CA ALA A 229 -10.79 -4.38 -5.35
C ALA A 229 -11.97 -4.44 -4.38
N ARG A 230 -12.08 -5.49 -3.55
CA ARG A 230 -13.15 -5.61 -2.55
C ARG A 230 -13.08 -4.59 -1.43
N ALA A 231 -11.88 -4.07 -1.12
CA ALA A 231 -11.69 -3.08 -0.06
C ALA A 231 -12.12 -1.67 -0.49
N ILE A 232 -12.25 -1.42 -1.80
CA ILE A 232 -12.62 -0.12 -2.37
C ILE A 232 -14.10 -0.13 -2.78
N PRO A 233 -14.95 0.71 -2.18
CA PRO A 233 -16.36 0.81 -2.53
C PRO A 233 -16.58 1.11 -4.01
N GLY A 234 -17.40 0.31 -4.68
CA GLY A 234 -17.77 0.53 -6.08
C GLY A 234 -16.66 0.28 -7.11
N ALA A 235 -15.51 -0.26 -6.70
CA ALA A 235 -14.43 -0.58 -7.63
C ALA A 235 -14.85 -1.67 -8.63
N GLY A 236 -14.51 -1.44 -9.90
CA GLY A 236 -14.52 -2.49 -10.92
C GLY A 236 -13.32 -3.41 -10.75
N PHE A 237 -13.48 -4.69 -11.07
CA PHE A 237 -12.39 -5.67 -11.07
C PHE A 237 -12.41 -6.49 -12.36
N GLU A 238 -11.29 -6.48 -13.07
CA GLU A 238 -11.14 -7.15 -14.37
C GLU A 238 -9.89 -8.03 -14.37
N VAL A 239 -10.02 -9.23 -14.93
CA VAL A 239 -8.92 -10.19 -15.06
C VAL A 239 -8.68 -10.47 -16.53
N ILE A 240 -7.50 -10.10 -17.02
CA ILE A 240 -7.08 -10.31 -18.40
C ILE A 240 -6.45 -11.69 -18.51
N LYS A 241 -6.94 -12.47 -19.49
CA LYS A 241 -6.55 -13.88 -19.66
C LYS A 241 -5.21 -14.03 -20.37
N ASN A 242 -4.50 -15.10 -20.02
CA ASN A 242 -3.19 -15.42 -20.59
C ASN A 242 -2.24 -14.21 -20.51
N SER A 243 -2.20 -13.62 -19.32
CA SER A 243 -1.41 -12.44 -19.00
C SER A 243 -0.81 -12.56 -17.60
N GLY A 244 0.44 -12.16 -17.47
CA GLY A 244 1.16 -12.10 -16.21
C GLY A 244 0.96 -10.77 -15.51
N HIS A 245 2.03 -10.25 -14.93
CA HIS A 245 2.06 -9.01 -14.16
C HIS A 245 1.87 -7.73 -15.02
N LEU A 246 2.00 -7.84 -16.35
CA LEU A 246 2.04 -6.70 -17.27
C LEU A 246 0.93 -6.78 -18.33
N PRO A 247 -0.37 -6.83 -17.94
CA PRO A 247 -1.46 -6.97 -18.90
C PRO A 247 -1.52 -5.87 -19.96
N GLN A 248 -1.09 -4.66 -19.61
CA GLN A 248 -1.00 -3.54 -20.55
C GLN A 248 0.04 -3.73 -21.66
N GLU A 249 1.07 -4.57 -21.44
CA GLU A 249 2.09 -4.90 -22.45
C GLU A 249 1.77 -6.21 -23.18
N GLU A 250 1.25 -7.21 -22.45
CA GLU A 250 1.02 -8.55 -22.99
C GLU A 250 -0.27 -8.65 -23.82
N ARG A 251 -1.28 -7.84 -23.46
CA ARG A 251 -2.63 -7.83 -24.03
C ARG A 251 -3.13 -6.39 -24.20
N PRO A 252 -2.42 -5.53 -24.96
CA PRO A 252 -2.70 -4.10 -25.01
C PRO A 252 -4.11 -3.78 -25.49
N GLU A 253 -4.63 -4.49 -26.50
CA GLU A 253 -5.98 -4.24 -27.03
C GLU A 253 -7.07 -4.56 -26.00
N GLU A 254 -6.92 -5.67 -25.28
CA GLU A 254 -7.86 -6.08 -24.23
C GLU A 254 -7.79 -5.12 -23.04
N PHE A 255 -6.57 -4.74 -22.63
CA PHE A 255 -6.34 -3.76 -21.58
C PHE A 255 -6.97 -2.40 -21.90
N VAL A 256 -6.71 -1.87 -23.10
CA VAL A 256 -7.29 -0.60 -23.55
C VAL A 256 -8.82 -0.70 -23.59
N SER A 257 -9.37 -1.79 -24.12
CA SER A 257 -10.83 -1.99 -24.16
C SER A 257 -11.46 -1.99 -22.75
N VAL A 258 -10.80 -2.62 -21.77
CA VAL A 258 -11.23 -2.62 -20.36
C VAL A 258 -11.22 -1.19 -19.80
N VAL A 259 -10.12 -0.44 -20.01
CA VAL A 259 -9.99 0.94 -19.54
C VAL A 259 -11.02 1.86 -20.20
N GLU A 260 -11.24 1.73 -21.51
CA GLU A 260 -12.25 2.52 -22.23
C GLU A 260 -13.66 2.28 -21.70
N ARG A 261 -14.04 1.01 -21.46
CA ARG A 261 -15.35 0.69 -20.87
C ARG A 261 -15.51 1.33 -19.49
N PHE A 262 -14.46 1.28 -18.68
CA PHE A 262 -14.44 1.93 -17.37
C PHE A 262 -14.60 3.45 -17.48
N LEU A 263 -13.82 4.11 -18.34
CA LEU A 263 -13.90 5.56 -18.53
C LEU A 263 -15.28 5.99 -19.03
N ARG A 264 -15.87 5.25 -19.98
CA ARG A 264 -17.23 5.51 -20.47
C ARG A 264 -18.28 5.38 -19.37
N LYS A 265 -18.12 4.41 -18.47
CA LYS A 265 -19.02 4.24 -17.32
C LYS A 265 -18.84 5.35 -16.28
N ALA A 266 -17.59 5.79 -16.06
CA ALA A 266 -17.26 6.80 -15.05
C ALA A 266 -17.63 8.23 -15.48
N PHE A 267 -17.47 8.56 -16.78
CA PHE A 267 -17.57 9.94 -17.28
C PHE A 267 -18.55 10.13 -18.43
N GLY A 268 -19.17 9.06 -18.95
CA GLY A 268 -20.03 9.12 -20.15
C GLY A 268 -19.24 9.01 -21.46
N ARG A 269 -19.91 9.20 -22.60
CA ARG A 269 -19.23 9.26 -23.91
C ARG A 269 -18.58 10.64 -24.09
N PRO A 270 -17.37 10.74 -24.66
CA PRO A 270 -16.82 12.02 -25.08
C PRO A 270 -17.79 12.71 -26.02
N SER A 271 -17.95 14.02 -25.86
CA SER A 271 -18.73 14.84 -26.77
C SER A 271 -18.12 14.79 -28.19
N GLU A 272 -18.92 15.02 -29.23
CA GLU A 272 -18.44 15.02 -30.63
C GLU A 272 -17.31 16.06 -30.86
N GLN A 273 -17.26 17.14 -30.08
CA GLN A 273 -16.19 18.15 -30.12
C GLN A 273 -14.85 17.66 -29.56
N GLU A 274 -14.82 16.73 -28.61
CA GLU A 274 -13.58 16.18 -28.05
C GLU A 274 -12.93 15.15 -28.99
N LYS A 275 -13.72 14.46 -29.81
CA LYS A 275 -13.20 13.54 -30.84
C LYS A 275 -12.44 14.27 -31.95
N LEU A 276 -12.88 15.49 -32.30
CA LEU A 276 -12.23 16.32 -33.31
C LEU A 276 -10.82 16.79 -32.88
N PHE A 277 -10.60 17.02 -31.58
CA PHE A 277 -9.27 17.40 -31.08
C PHE A 277 -8.28 16.24 -31.03
N GLN A 278 -8.73 15.00 -30.80
CA GLN A 278 -7.84 13.83 -30.84
C GLN A 278 -7.51 13.35 -32.25
N ALA A 279 -8.32 13.65 -33.25
CA ALA A 279 -8.02 13.35 -34.65
C ALA A 279 -7.04 14.34 -35.30
N ALA A 280 -6.75 15.46 -34.63
CA ALA A 280 -5.92 16.55 -35.15
C ALA A 280 -4.51 16.64 -34.52
N ALA A 281 -4.13 15.67 -33.69
CA ALA A 281 -2.81 15.53 -33.05
C ALA A 281 -2.14 14.22 -33.51
#